data_AF-A0A958ARL1-F1
#
_entry.id   AF-A0A958ARL1-F1
#
_cell.length_a   1.000
_cell.length_b   1.000
_cell.length_c   1.000
_cell.angle_alpha   90.00
_cell.angle_beta   90.00
_cell.angle_gamma   90.00
#
_symmetry.space_group_name_H-M   'P 1'
#
loop_
_entity.id
_entity.type
_entity.pdbx_description
1 polymer ?
#
loop_
_entity_poly.entity_id
_entity_poly.type
_entity_poly.pdbx_seq_one_letter_code
_entity_poly.pdbx_strand_id
1 'polypeptide(L)' 'MSTHYQGNPTEQTALDLYIKLSRASDALSSRINQHLKEVNLTISQFGVLEALHHLGSLHQNQL' A
#
# COMPACT_ATOMS: atom_id res chain seq x y z
N MET A 1 15.87 -13.47 -3.54
CA MET A 1 16.67 -12.58 -2.67
C MET A 1 17.17 -13.38 -1.48
N SER A 2 18.32 -13.04 -0.89
CA SER A 2 18.81 -13.72 0.31
C SER A 2 17.93 -13.31 1.50
N THR A 3 17.00 -14.18 1.89
CA THR A 3 16.40 -14.14 3.22
C THR A 3 17.26 -15.01 4.13
N HIS A 4 17.58 -14.55 5.33
CA HIS A 4 18.30 -15.37 6.32
C HIS A 4 17.41 -16.48 6.92
N TYR A 5 16.15 -16.57 6.48
CA TYR A 5 15.18 -17.53 6.94
C TYR A 5 15.47 -18.91 6.36
N GLN A 6 15.71 -19.87 7.25
CA GLN A 6 16.08 -21.25 6.93
C GLN A 6 14.89 -22.20 7.15
N GLY A 7 13.76 -21.90 6.50
CA GLY A 7 12.60 -22.81 6.47
C GLY A 7 12.73 -23.90 5.41
N ASN A 8 11.67 -24.68 5.22
CA ASN A 8 11.61 -25.65 4.13
C ASN A 8 11.53 -24.95 2.75
N PRO A 9 11.79 -25.66 1.62
CA PRO A 9 11.81 -25.03 0.29
C PRO A 9 10.52 -24.29 -0.10
N THR A 10 9.37 -24.80 0.36
CA THR A 10 8.06 -24.17 0.12
C THR A 10 7.94 -22.86 0.87
N GLU A 11 8.33 -22.83 2.15
CA GLU A 11 8.31 -21.60 2.96
C GLU A 11 9.28 -20.55 2.42
N GLN A 12 10.48 -20.96 1.99
CA GLN A 12 11.45 -20.06 1.36
C GLN A 12 10.89 -19.44 0.07
N THR A 13 10.25 -20.25 -0.77
CA THR A 13 9.63 -19.78 -2.02
C THR A 13 8.45 -18.85 -1.75
N ALA A 14 7.59 -19.21 -0.79
CA ALA A 14 6.45 -18.38 -0.38
C ALA A 14 6.91 -17.02 0.16
N LEU A 15 7.97 -17.01 0.98
CA LEU A 15 8.55 -15.79 1.52
C LEU A 15 9.16 -14.92 0.42
N ASP A 16 9.95 -15.49 -0.48
CA ASP A 16 10.55 -14.74 -1.59
C ASP A 16 9.46 -14.15 -2.52
N LEU A 17 8.38 -14.89 -2.79
CA LEU A 17 7.23 -14.40 -3.54
C LEU A 17 6.52 -13.25 -2.81
N TYR A 18 6.20 -13.42 -1.54
CA TYR A 18 5.55 -12.38 -0.73
C TYR A 18 6.37 -11.09 -0.73
N ILE A 19 7.68 -11.21 -0.52
CA ILE A 19 8.62 -10.09 -0.53
C ILE A 19 8.61 -9.37 -1.88
N LYS A 20 8.61 -10.10 -3.00
CA LYS A 20 8.53 -9.51 -4.34
C LYS A 20 7.21 -8.77 -4.56
N LEU A 21 6.09 -9.39 -4.18
CA LEU A 21 4.76 -8.79 -4.31
C LEU A 21 4.61 -7.54 -3.45
N SER A 22 5.05 -7.58 -2.19
CA SER A 22 5.05 -6.43 -1.28
C SER A 22 5.86 -5.27 -1.87
N ARG A 23 7.10 -5.51 -2.33
CA ARG A 23 7.91 -4.44 -2.94
C ARG A 23 7.32 -3.91 -4.25
N ALA A 24 6.73 -4.77 -5.07
CA ALA A 24 6.06 -4.33 -6.29
C ALA A 24 4.85 -3.44 -5.97
N SER A 25 4.06 -3.82 -4.96
CA SER A 25 2.95 -3.02 -4.44
C SER A 25 3.40 -1.66 -3.93
N ASP A 26 4.50 -1.61 -3.17
CA ASP A 26 5.06 -0.37 -2.64
C ASP A 26 5.57 0.55 -3.75
N ALA A 27 6.31 -0.01 -4.71
CA ALA A 27 6.83 0.74 -5.86
C ALA A 27 5.69 1.32 -6.71
N LEU A 28 4.66 0.53 -6.98
CA LEU A 28 3.49 0.96 -7.73
C LEU A 28 2.72 2.04 -6.98
N SER A 29 2.46 1.83 -5.69
CA SER A 29 1.75 2.79 -4.83
C SER A 29 2.49 4.13 -4.76
N SER A 30 3.81 4.10 -4.60
CA SER A 30 4.65 5.31 -4.61
C SER A 30 4.55 6.07 -5.92
N ARG A 31 4.57 5.36 -7.06
CA ARG A 31 4.51 5.97 -8.39
C ARG A 31 3.15 6.57 -8.71
N ILE A 32 2.07 5.84 -8.45
CA ILE A 32 0.70 6.31 -8.69
C ILE A 32 0.39 7.54 -7.83
N ASN A 33 0.77 7.50 -6.55
CA ASN A 33 0.45 8.55 -5.58
C ASN A 33 1.49 9.69 -5.54
N GLN A 34 2.51 9.67 -6.40
CA GLN A 34 3.58 10.66 -6.38
C GLN A 34 3.05 12.11 -6.48
N HIS A 35 2.03 12.31 -7.31
CA HIS A 35 1.39 13.60 -7.56
C HIS A 35 0.74 14.21 -6.30
N LEU A 36 0.34 13.41 -5.31
CA LEU A 36 -0.26 13.92 -4.07
C LEU A 36 0.69 14.84 -3.29
N LYS A 37 2.00 14.65 -3.44
CA LYS A 37 3.01 15.52 -2.82
C LYS A 37 2.96 16.95 -3.36
N GLU A 38 2.58 17.13 -4.63
CA GLU A 38 2.50 18.45 -5.27
C GLU A 38 1.41 19.33 -4.62
N VAL A 39 0.40 18.69 -4.03
CA VAL A 39 -0.71 19.32 -3.31
C VAL A 39 -0.63 19.12 -1.79
N ASN A 40 0.53 18.70 -1.28
CA ASN A 40 0.78 18.46 0.15
C ASN A 40 -0.19 17.48 0.83
N LEU A 41 -0.64 16.45 0.10
CA LEU A 41 -1.50 15.40 0.64
C LEU A 41 -0.74 14.10 0.88
N THR A 42 -1.08 13.45 1.99
CA THR A 42 -0.76 12.03 2.21
C THR A 42 -1.80 11.14 1.51
N ILE A 43 -1.44 9.88 1.24
CA ILE A 43 -2.37 8.89 0.66
C ILE A 43 -3.62 8.72 1.54
N SER A 44 -3.45 8.65 2.87
CA SER A 44 -4.58 8.50 3.80
C SER A 44 -5.52 9.71 3.79
N GLN A 45 -4.99 10.93 3.75
CA GLN A 45 -5.82 12.14 3.64
C GLN A 45 -6.57 12.17 2.30
N PHE A 46 -5.91 11.81 1.21
CA PHE A 46 -6.56 11.68 -0.09
C PHE A 46 -7.70 10.65 -0.05
N GLY A 47 -7.49 9.49 0.59
CA GLY A 47 -8.55 8.49 0.76
C GLY A 47 -9.78 8.99 1.51
N VAL A 48 -9.60 9.83 2.55
CA VAL A 48 -10.73 10.47 3.24
C VAL A 48 -11.48 11.42 2.29
N LEU A 49 -10.77 12.20 1.49
CA LEU A 49 -11.40 13.11 0.52
C LEU A 49 -12.18 12.34 -0.56
N GLU A 50 -11.62 11.25 -1.09
CA GLU A 50 -12.29 10.37 -2.06
C GLU A 50 -13.58 9.77 -1.46
N ALA A 51 -13.51 9.28 -0.22
CA ALA A 51 -14.67 8.73 0.48
C ALA A 51 -15.77 9.79 0.65
N LEU A 52 -15.40 10.99 1.11
CA LEU A 52 -16.34 12.10 1.26
C LEU A 52 -16.89 12.59 -0.07
N HIS A 53 -16.08 12.59 -1.13
CA HIS A 53 -16.48 13.02 -2.47
C HIS A 53 -17.50 12.07 -3.10
N HIS A 54 -17.31 10.76 -2.93
CA HIS A 54 -18.15 9.75 -3.57
C HIS A 54 -19.35 9.31 -2.72
N LEU A 55 -19.20 9.25 -1.40
CA LEU A 55 -20.23 8.77 -0.48
C LEU A 55 -20.96 9.91 0.25
N GLY A 56 -20.43 11.13 0.18
CA GLY A 56 -20.97 12.28 0.90
C GLY A 56 -20.48 12.36 2.35
N SER A 57 -21.21 13.08 3.20
CA SER A 57 -20.86 13.24 4.61
C SER A 57 -20.94 11.91 5.36
N LEU A 58 -19.84 11.53 6.02
CA LEU A 58 -19.73 10.31 6.81
C LEU A 58 -19.42 10.61 8.27
N HIS A 59 -19.89 9.76 9.18
CA HIS A 59 -19.41 9.78 10.57
C HIS A 59 -17.97 9.27 10.64
N GLN A 60 -17.18 9.73 11.61
CA GLN A 60 -15.76 9.37 11.73
C GLN A 60 -15.50 7.86 11.89
N ASN A 61 -16.48 7.11 12.42
CA ASN A 61 -16.39 5.64 12.53
C ASN A 61 -16.71 4.91 11.21
N GLN A 62 -17.07 5.64 10.17
CA GLN A 62 -17.33 5.15 8.82
C GLN A 62 -16.22 5.56 7.83
N LEU A 63 -15.18 6.24 8.32
CA LEU A 63 -13.95 6.60 7.61
C LEU A 63 -12.81 5.68 8.07
#